data_AF-A0A7C1ED60-F1
#
_entry.id   AF-A0A7C1ED60-F1
#
_cell.length_a   1.000
_cell.length_b   1.000
_cell.length_c   1.000
_cell.angle_alpha   90.00
_cell.angle_beta   90.00
_cell.angle_gamma   90.00
#
_symmetry.space_group_name_H-M   'P 1'
#
loop_
_entity.id
_entity.type
_entity.pdbx_description
1 polymer ?
#
loop_
_entity_poly.entity_id
_entity_poly.type
_entity_poly.pdbx_seq_one_letter_code
_entity_poly.pdbx_strand_id
1 'polypeptide(L)'
;MIDSIYLPEMTEIVEAEMVSPHEKLFRLRFRDGRSLGHKPCQFVEVSILGTGEAPISVSSPPYITDSFDLCVRACGNVTNALHRLGAGDTVGIRGPFGNGVDLEEFVGRDLVFVAGGIGIVPLRSLIAEAVRRAGEFKSLTVVYGAKTPEELLFADEFAEWERHANCLITVDRKAPGWNGHVGVVTTLLT
;
A
#
# COMPACT_ATOMS: atom_id res chain seq x y z
N MET A 1 -5.46 17.07 -19.46
CA MET A 1 -6.80 16.72 -18.93
C MET A 1 -7.02 15.25 -19.21
N ILE A 2 -7.57 14.49 -18.26
CA ILE A 2 -8.01 13.12 -18.56
C ILE A 2 -9.30 13.27 -19.36
N ASP A 3 -9.26 12.92 -20.64
CA ASP A 3 -10.39 13.14 -21.57
C ASP A 3 -11.59 12.25 -21.25
N SER A 4 -11.42 11.18 -20.45
CA SER A 4 -12.50 10.30 -19.99
C SER A 4 -12.07 9.40 -18.84
N ILE A 5 -12.89 9.29 -17.78
CA ILE A 5 -12.68 8.34 -16.66
C ILE A 5 -12.84 6.86 -17.07
N TYR A 6 -13.35 6.62 -18.28
CA TYR A 6 -13.57 5.29 -18.84
C TYR A 6 -12.41 4.80 -19.69
N LEU A 7 -11.48 5.69 -20.08
CA LEU A 7 -10.34 5.32 -20.90
C LEU A 7 -9.09 5.16 -20.01
N PRO A 8 -8.43 3.99 -20.05
CA PRO A 8 -7.18 3.80 -19.34
C PRO A 8 -6.07 4.63 -19.97
N GLU A 9 -5.31 5.30 -19.12
CA GLU A 9 -4.12 6.03 -19.53
C GLU A 9 -2.89 5.12 -19.43
N MET A 10 -2.13 5.01 -20.52
CA MET A 10 -0.93 4.17 -20.54
C MET A 10 0.17 4.79 -19.68
N THR A 11 0.55 4.05 -18.65
CA THR A 11 1.46 4.48 -17.58
C THR A 11 2.66 3.54 -17.54
N GLU A 12 3.86 4.08 -17.38
CA GLU A 12 5.10 3.32 -17.35
C GLU A 12 5.34 2.72 -15.97
N ILE A 13 5.77 1.45 -15.93
CA ILE A 13 6.34 0.83 -14.75
C ILE A 13 7.82 1.23 -14.71
N VAL A 14 8.21 2.05 -13.74
CA VAL A 14 9.62 2.48 -13.60
C VAL A 14 10.42 1.55 -12.69
N GLU A 15 9.74 0.79 -11.83
CA GLU A 15 10.36 -0.18 -10.92
C GLU A 15 9.40 -1.34 -10.66
N ALA A 16 9.93 -2.55 -10.54
CA ALA A 16 9.15 -3.74 -10.22
C ALA A 16 10.00 -4.73 -9.41
N GLU A 17 9.63 -4.96 -8.15
CA GLU A 17 10.41 -5.76 -7.20
C GLU A 17 9.52 -6.72 -6.41
N MET A 18 9.99 -7.95 -6.18
CA MET A 18 9.33 -8.87 -5.25
C MET A 18 9.63 -8.44 -3.81
N VAL A 19 8.61 -8.06 -3.06
CA VAL A 19 8.73 -7.59 -1.66
C VAL A 19 8.34 -8.66 -0.64
N SER A 20 7.81 -9.79 -1.13
CA SER A 20 7.56 -11.01 -0.37
C SER A 20 7.57 -12.21 -1.33
N PRO A 21 7.35 -13.46 -0.85
CA PRO A 21 7.17 -14.61 -1.73
C PRO A 21 5.97 -14.53 -2.70
N HIS A 22 5.01 -13.62 -2.44
CA HIS A 22 3.73 -13.56 -3.17
C HIS A 22 3.37 -12.16 -3.69
N GLU A 23 3.99 -11.12 -3.15
CA GLU A 23 3.72 -9.72 -3.49
C GLU A 23 4.86 -9.09 -4.28
N LYS A 24 4.47 -8.39 -5.35
CA LYS A 24 5.37 -7.56 -6.16
C LYS A 24 4.95 -6.11 -6.03
N LEU A 25 5.90 -5.24 -5.71
CA LEU A 25 5.73 -3.80 -5.69
C LEU A 25 6.06 -3.25 -7.08
N PHE A 26 5.15 -2.45 -7.63
CA PHE A 26 5.33 -1.72 -8.87
C PHE A 26 5.32 -0.24 -8.58
N ARG A 27 6.34 0.49 -9.03
CA ARG A 27 6.31 1.95 -9.07
C ARG A 27 5.94 2.40 -10.46
N LEU A 28 4.93 3.25 -10.56
CA LEU A 28 4.40 3.74 -11.82
C LEU A 28 4.57 5.24 -11.94
N ARG A 29 4.74 5.69 -13.18
CA ARG A 29 4.87 7.11 -13.53
C ARG A 29 4.09 7.42 -14.80
N PHE A 30 3.28 8.48 -14.77
CA PHE A 30 2.67 9.03 -15.98
C PHE A 30 3.73 9.66 -16.86
N ARG A 31 3.60 9.54 -18.19
CA ARG A 31 4.62 10.01 -19.14
C ARG A 31 4.90 11.51 -19.08
N ASP A 32 3.90 12.30 -18.70
CA ASP A 32 4.02 13.75 -18.50
C ASP A 32 4.52 14.13 -17.09
N GLY A 33 4.84 13.14 -16.25
CA GLY A 33 5.40 13.31 -14.91
C GLY A 33 4.41 13.84 -13.87
N ARG A 34 3.12 13.92 -14.19
CA ARG A 34 2.12 14.43 -13.24
C ARG A 34 1.85 13.44 -12.11
N SER A 35 1.33 13.96 -11.02
CA SER A 35 0.83 13.15 -9.90
C SER A 35 -0.49 12.47 -10.26
N LEU A 36 -0.72 11.29 -9.66
CA LEU A 36 -2.02 10.64 -9.63
C LEU A 36 -3.08 11.50 -8.90
N GLY A 37 -2.66 12.37 -7.98
CA GLY A 37 -3.58 13.21 -7.22
C GLY A 37 -4.49 12.41 -6.28
N HIS A 38 -4.01 11.28 -5.77
CA HIS A 38 -4.77 10.42 -4.87
C HIS A 38 -4.75 10.93 -3.42
N LYS A 39 -5.73 10.48 -2.65
CA LYS A 39 -5.76 10.51 -1.19
C LYS A 39 -5.37 9.13 -0.64
N PRO A 40 -4.94 9.04 0.63
CA PRO A 40 -4.72 7.74 1.27
C PRO A 40 -5.95 6.83 1.19
N CYS A 41 -5.73 5.52 1.13
CA CYS A 41 -6.78 4.49 0.99
C CYS A 41 -7.58 4.52 -0.33
N GLN A 42 -7.15 5.28 -1.34
CA GLN A 42 -7.71 5.17 -2.70
C GLN A 42 -7.06 4.03 -3.50
N PHE A 43 -7.70 3.68 -4.61
CA PHE A 43 -7.24 2.63 -5.53
C PHE A 43 -7.30 3.11 -6.98
N VAL A 44 -6.66 2.37 -7.87
CA VAL A 44 -6.76 2.54 -9.32
C VAL A 44 -7.25 1.26 -9.97
N GLU A 45 -7.85 1.39 -11.13
CA GLU A 45 -8.11 0.24 -11.99
C GLU A 45 -6.90 0.03 -12.91
N VAL A 46 -6.27 -1.13 -12.82
CA VAL A 46 -5.09 -1.50 -13.60
C VAL A 46 -5.52 -2.38 -14.76
N SER A 47 -5.42 -1.88 -15.98
CA SER A 47 -5.77 -2.59 -17.19
C SER A 47 -4.53 -3.22 -17.84
N ILE A 48 -4.61 -4.52 -18.14
CA ILE A 48 -3.61 -5.26 -18.91
C ILE A 48 -4.25 -5.64 -20.25
N LEU A 49 -3.70 -5.10 -21.34
CA LEU A 49 -4.21 -5.34 -22.69
C LEU A 49 -4.28 -6.84 -23.00
N GLY A 50 -5.43 -7.29 -23.50
CA GLY A 50 -5.68 -8.71 -23.80
C GLY A 50 -5.93 -9.60 -22.58
N THR A 51 -5.88 -9.08 -21.35
CA THR A 51 -6.17 -9.87 -20.13
C THR A 51 -7.41 -9.37 -19.40
N GLY A 52 -7.53 -8.06 -19.15
CA GLY A 52 -8.63 -7.47 -18.38
C GLY A 52 -8.16 -6.36 -17.46
N GLU A 53 -8.96 -6.10 -16.43
CA GLU A 53 -8.74 -5.01 -15.48
C GLU A 53 -9.03 -5.46 -14.05
N ALA A 54 -8.33 -4.89 -13.07
CA ALA A 54 -8.57 -5.15 -11.66
C ALA A 54 -8.30 -3.91 -10.79
N PRO A 55 -9.07 -3.72 -9.71
CA PRO A 55 -8.84 -2.64 -8.76
C PRO A 55 -7.64 -2.98 -7.86
N ILE A 56 -6.68 -2.06 -7.75
CA ILE A 56 -5.47 -2.20 -6.95
C ILE A 56 -5.26 -0.94 -6.11
N SER A 57 -5.14 -1.11 -4.80
CA SER A 57 -4.91 -0.01 -3.86
C SER A 57 -3.59 0.70 -4.12
N VAL A 58 -3.61 2.04 -4.04
CA VAL A 58 -2.40 2.85 -4.07
C VAL A 58 -1.76 2.81 -2.69
N SER A 59 -0.49 2.43 -2.64
CA SER A 59 0.24 2.20 -1.39
C SER A 59 1.22 3.32 -1.05
N SER A 60 1.67 4.08 -2.04
CA SER A 60 2.53 5.24 -1.84
C SER A 60 1.74 6.41 -1.23
N PRO A 61 2.35 7.19 -0.32
CA PRO A 61 1.72 8.38 0.23
C PRO A 61 1.54 9.49 -0.83
N PRO A 62 0.52 10.36 -0.68
CA PRO A 62 0.15 11.35 -1.68
C PRO A 62 1.18 12.49 -1.85
N TYR A 63 2.08 12.68 -0.89
CA TYR A 63 3.18 13.63 -1.02
C TYR A 63 4.30 13.17 -1.96
N ILE A 64 4.29 11.89 -2.40
CA ILE A 64 5.11 11.42 -3.50
C ILE A 64 4.35 11.74 -4.80
N THR A 65 4.81 12.76 -5.51
CA THR A 65 4.03 13.36 -6.61
C THR A 65 4.50 12.95 -8.00
N ASP A 66 5.72 12.43 -8.15
CA ASP A 66 6.31 12.06 -9.44
C ASP A 66 6.06 10.59 -9.81
N SER A 67 5.45 9.82 -8.91
CA SER A 67 5.20 8.39 -9.04
C SER A 67 4.16 7.91 -8.03
N PHE A 68 3.65 6.70 -8.23
CA PHE A 68 2.80 6.01 -7.25
C PHE A 68 3.08 4.51 -7.22
N ASP A 69 2.91 3.89 -6.05
CA ASP A 69 3.27 2.49 -5.82
C ASP A 69 2.03 1.60 -5.71
N LEU A 70 2.04 0.46 -6.39
CA LEU A 70 1.04 -0.61 -6.30
C LEU A 70 1.69 -1.90 -5.79
N CYS A 71 1.25 -2.42 -4.65
CA CYS A 71 1.72 -3.70 -4.13
C CYS A 71 0.67 -4.78 -4.40
N VAL A 72 1.05 -5.79 -5.20
CA VAL A 72 0.10 -6.72 -5.81
C VAL A 72 0.46 -8.15 -5.47
N ARG A 73 -0.52 -8.91 -4.96
CA ARG A 73 -0.44 -10.37 -4.81
C ARG A 73 -0.84 -11.08 -6.10
N ALA A 74 -0.05 -12.08 -6.50
CA ALA A 74 -0.40 -12.99 -7.60
C ALA A 74 -1.51 -13.97 -7.16
N CYS A 75 -2.77 -13.69 -7.54
CA CYS A 75 -3.93 -14.49 -7.10
C CYS A 75 -5.05 -14.65 -8.15
N GLY A 76 -4.97 -13.97 -9.29
CA GLY A 76 -6.00 -14.01 -10.32
C GLY A 76 -5.43 -13.70 -11.71
N ASN A 77 -6.28 -13.75 -12.74
CA ASN A 77 -5.82 -13.63 -14.13
C ASN A 77 -5.04 -12.32 -14.39
N VAL A 78 -5.59 -11.19 -13.97
CA VAL A 78 -4.98 -9.86 -14.16
C VAL A 78 -3.72 -9.69 -13.30
N THR A 79 -3.77 -10.06 -12.01
CA THR A 79 -2.60 -9.91 -11.12
C THR A 79 -1.46 -10.85 -11.49
N ASN A 80 -1.75 -12.08 -11.94
CA ASN A 80 -0.75 -12.98 -12.50
C ASN A 80 -0.14 -12.45 -13.81
N ALA A 81 -0.93 -11.73 -14.63
CA ALA A 81 -0.41 -11.07 -15.82
C ALA A 81 0.49 -9.89 -15.50
N LEU A 82 0.08 -9.07 -14.54
CA LEU A 82 0.87 -7.95 -14.03
C LEU A 82 2.21 -8.41 -13.45
N HIS A 83 2.25 -9.55 -12.74
CA HIS A 83 3.50 -10.13 -12.19
C HIS A 83 4.55 -10.48 -13.24
N ARG A 84 4.15 -10.73 -14.50
CA ARG A 84 5.06 -10.99 -15.63
C ARG A 84 5.71 -9.72 -16.17
N LEU A 85 5.23 -8.55 -15.79
CA LEU A 85 5.78 -7.26 -16.21
C LEU A 85 6.94 -6.81 -15.33
N GLY A 86 7.82 -5.99 -15.89
CA GLY A 86 8.97 -5.39 -15.24
C GLY A 86 9.09 -3.89 -15.54
N ALA A 87 10.22 -3.31 -15.11
CA ALA A 87 10.54 -1.92 -15.43
C ALA A 87 10.63 -1.72 -16.97
N GLY A 88 10.08 -0.61 -17.45
CA GLY A 88 9.97 -0.26 -18.88
C GLY A 88 8.69 -0.75 -19.56
N ASP A 89 7.94 -1.67 -18.95
CA ASP A 89 6.62 -2.07 -19.46
C ASP A 89 5.56 -0.99 -19.16
N THR A 90 4.41 -1.10 -19.83
CA THR A 90 3.30 -0.16 -19.64
C THR A 90 2.00 -0.86 -19.29
N VAL A 91 1.21 -0.25 -18.42
CA VAL A 91 -0.14 -0.70 -18.06
C VAL A 91 -1.14 0.43 -18.21
N GLY A 92 -2.42 0.10 -18.39
CA GLY A 92 -3.50 1.07 -18.37
C GLY A 92 -3.87 1.43 -16.93
N ILE A 93 -4.07 2.71 -16.65
CA ILE A 93 -4.48 3.20 -15.33
C ILE A 93 -5.73 4.05 -15.47
N ARG A 94 -6.74 3.77 -14.63
CA ARG A 94 -7.87 4.67 -14.39
C ARG A 94 -8.01 4.96 -12.91
N GLY A 95 -8.42 6.19 -12.60
CA GLY A 95 -8.61 6.66 -11.23
C GLY A 95 -7.82 7.94 -10.97
N PRO A 96 -7.53 8.24 -9.70
CA PRO A 96 -7.82 7.40 -8.53
C PRO A 96 -9.32 7.29 -8.23
N PHE A 97 -9.72 6.20 -7.58
CA PHE A 97 -11.08 5.89 -7.16
C PHE A 97 -11.17 5.65 -5.64
N GLY A 98 -12.41 5.69 -5.11
CA GLY A 98 -12.69 5.65 -3.68
C GLY A 98 -12.73 7.03 -3.04
N ASN A 99 -13.30 7.15 -1.84
CA ASN A 99 -13.41 8.45 -1.15
C ASN A 99 -12.11 8.88 -0.46
N GLY A 100 -11.19 7.93 -0.25
CA GLY A 100 -10.00 8.11 0.56
C GLY A 100 -10.32 8.35 2.04
N VAL A 101 -9.28 8.67 2.81
CA VAL A 101 -9.39 9.08 4.22
C VAL A 101 -8.78 10.47 4.38
N ASP A 102 -9.53 11.36 5.01
CA ASP A 102 -9.13 12.73 5.32
C ASP A 102 -8.68 12.81 6.79
N LEU A 103 -7.39 13.00 7.04
CA LEU A 103 -6.81 12.93 8.38
C LEU A 103 -7.21 14.13 9.27
N GLU A 104 -7.67 15.20 8.64
CA GLU A 104 -8.18 16.41 9.27
C GLU A 104 -9.36 16.10 10.20
N GLU A 105 -10.20 15.12 9.84
CA GLU A 105 -11.34 14.68 10.67
C GLU A 105 -10.92 14.02 11.99
N PHE A 106 -9.63 13.66 12.09
CA PHE A 106 -9.07 12.89 13.20
C PHE A 106 -8.10 13.68 14.08
N VAL A 107 -7.86 14.97 13.78
CA VAL A 107 -7.02 15.84 14.61
C VAL A 107 -7.49 15.83 16.08
N GLY A 108 -6.55 15.68 17.00
CA GLY A 108 -6.81 15.59 18.43
C GLY A 108 -7.47 14.27 18.89
N ARG A 109 -7.46 13.22 18.06
CA ARG A 109 -7.93 11.87 18.41
C ARG A 109 -6.79 10.86 18.50
N ASP A 110 -7.09 9.72 19.10
CA ASP A 110 -6.23 8.53 19.09
C ASP A 110 -6.48 7.76 17.79
N LEU A 111 -5.42 7.46 17.04
CA LEU A 111 -5.50 6.68 15.81
C LEU A 111 -4.96 5.27 16.02
N VAL A 112 -5.77 4.29 15.64
CA VAL A 112 -5.39 2.88 15.66
C VAL A 112 -5.57 2.31 14.26
N PHE A 113 -4.47 1.93 13.64
CA PHE A 113 -4.45 1.25 12.34
C PHE A 113 -4.34 -0.25 12.58
N VAL A 114 -5.23 -1.05 12.01
CA VAL A 114 -5.21 -2.51 12.16
C VAL A 114 -5.17 -3.17 10.78
N ALA A 115 -4.10 -3.92 10.51
CA ALA A 115 -3.90 -4.62 9.24
C ALA A 115 -3.54 -6.09 9.42
N GLY A 116 -3.96 -6.90 8.46
CA GLY A 116 -3.55 -8.31 8.33
C GLY A 116 -3.13 -8.63 6.89
N GLY A 117 -1.95 -9.23 6.71
CA GLY A 117 -1.40 -9.61 5.41
C GLY A 117 -1.35 -8.43 4.44
N ILE A 118 -1.92 -8.61 3.24
CA ILE A 118 -1.99 -7.57 2.21
C ILE A 118 -2.87 -6.36 2.59
N GLY A 119 -3.67 -6.45 3.68
CA GLY A 119 -4.45 -5.33 4.19
C GLY A 119 -3.62 -4.12 4.63
N ILE A 120 -2.30 -4.29 4.83
CA ILE A 120 -1.39 -3.17 5.10
C ILE A 120 -1.19 -2.26 3.89
N VAL A 121 -1.35 -2.77 2.65
CA VAL A 121 -1.08 -2.04 1.41
C VAL A 121 -1.84 -0.72 1.31
N PRO A 122 -3.19 -0.66 1.47
CA PRO A 122 -3.91 0.61 1.48
C PRO A 122 -3.59 1.49 2.70
N LEU A 123 -3.21 0.89 3.83
CA LEU A 123 -2.91 1.62 5.06
C LEU A 123 -1.50 2.24 5.05
N ARG A 124 -0.53 1.71 4.30
CA ARG A 124 0.84 2.24 4.19
C ARG A 124 0.82 3.75 3.91
N SER A 125 0.04 4.17 2.91
CA SER A 125 -0.13 5.59 2.56
C SER A 125 -0.72 6.42 3.70
N LEU A 126 -1.70 5.89 4.44
CA LEU A 126 -2.38 6.62 5.51
C LEU A 126 -1.52 6.72 6.76
N ILE A 127 -0.82 5.63 7.12
CA ILE A 127 0.11 5.58 8.23
C ILE A 127 1.26 6.56 8.00
N ALA A 128 1.85 6.55 6.79
CA ALA A 128 2.94 7.47 6.45
C ALA A 128 2.50 8.95 6.55
N GLU A 129 1.28 9.29 6.12
CA GLU A 129 0.73 10.65 6.25
C GLU A 129 0.48 11.01 7.73
N ALA A 130 -0.08 10.09 8.51
CA ALA A 130 -0.35 10.29 9.93
C ALA A 130 0.93 10.45 10.75
N VAL A 131 1.96 9.66 10.46
CA VAL A 131 3.29 9.75 11.09
C VAL A 131 3.93 11.11 10.80
N ARG A 132 3.86 11.59 9.56
CA ARG A 132 4.37 12.93 9.19
C ARG A 132 3.66 14.05 9.96
N ARG A 133 2.40 13.83 10.33
CA ARG A 133 1.53 14.74 11.07
C ARG A 133 1.35 14.34 12.53
N ALA A 134 2.26 13.53 13.10
CA ALA A 134 2.04 12.90 14.41
C ALA A 134 1.69 13.90 15.54
N GLY A 135 2.23 15.12 15.49
CA GLY A 135 1.94 16.17 16.47
C GLY A 135 0.51 16.71 16.45
N GLU A 136 -0.30 16.37 15.44
CA GLU A 136 -1.72 16.76 15.34
C GLU A 136 -2.66 15.77 16.04
N PHE A 137 -2.17 14.57 16.42
CA PHE A 137 -2.98 13.50 17.01
C PHE A 137 -2.61 13.29 18.48
N LYS A 138 -3.52 12.65 19.24
CA LYS A 138 -3.25 12.31 20.65
C LYS A 138 -2.29 11.14 20.77
N SER A 139 -2.47 10.12 19.92
CA SER A 139 -1.62 8.95 19.85
C SER A 139 -1.77 8.28 18.49
N LEU A 140 -0.73 7.55 18.07
CA LEU A 140 -0.72 6.71 16.88
C LEU A 140 -0.35 5.29 17.29
N THR A 141 -1.16 4.31 16.92
CA THR A 141 -0.87 2.88 17.10
C THR A 141 -1.06 2.15 15.79
N VAL A 142 -0.08 1.35 15.39
CA VAL A 142 -0.14 0.47 14.21
C VAL A 142 -0.09 -0.97 14.68
N VAL A 143 -1.13 -1.74 14.37
CA VAL A 143 -1.23 -3.16 14.70
C VAL A 143 -1.21 -3.95 13.40
N TYR A 144 -0.18 -4.76 13.20
CA TYR A 144 0.02 -5.49 11.94
C TYR A 144 0.29 -6.97 12.17
N GLY A 145 -0.48 -7.82 11.49
CA GLY A 145 -0.29 -9.26 11.47
C GLY A 145 0.09 -9.79 10.09
N ALA A 146 1.00 -10.75 10.02
CA ALA A 146 1.23 -11.57 8.82
C ALA A 146 1.25 -13.06 9.18
N LYS A 147 1.20 -13.94 8.17
CA LYS A 147 1.20 -15.38 8.44
C LYS A 147 2.57 -15.88 8.89
N THR A 148 3.63 -15.35 8.28
CA THR A 148 5.03 -15.65 8.61
C THR A 148 5.85 -14.34 8.56
N PRO A 149 7.05 -14.29 9.18
CA PRO A 149 7.91 -13.11 9.11
C PRO A 149 8.30 -12.68 7.68
N GLU A 150 8.46 -13.64 6.76
CA GLU A 150 8.78 -13.38 5.34
C GLU A 150 7.63 -12.75 4.55
N GLU A 151 6.41 -12.81 5.09
CA GLU A 151 5.21 -12.20 4.52
C GLU A 151 4.92 -10.81 5.11
N LEU A 152 5.78 -10.28 5.99
CA LEU A 152 5.68 -8.91 6.48
C LEU A 152 6.10 -7.93 5.37
N LEU A 153 5.12 -7.19 4.84
CA LEU A 153 5.35 -6.17 3.83
C LEU A 153 5.84 -4.87 4.47
N PHE A 154 6.76 -4.17 3.81
CA PHE A 154 7.27 -2.87 4.23
C PHE A 154 7.94 -2.90 5.62
N ALA A 155 8.55 -4.02 5.99
CA ALA A 155 9.24 -4.22 7.27
C ALA A 155 10.21 -3.07 7.61
N ASP A 156 10.93 -2.55 6.61
CA ASP A 156 11.90 -1.48 6.78
C ASP A 156 11.26 -0.12 7.13
N GLU A 157 10.00 0.11 6.78
CA GLU A 157 9.28 1.35 7.11
C GLU A 157 8.78 1.37 8.56
N PHE A 158 8.59 0.20 9.18
CA PHE A 158 8.14 0.13 10.57
C PHE A 158 9.12 0.80 11.53
N ALA A 159 10.43 0.66 11.30
CA ALA A 159 11.44 1.31 12.13
C ALA A 159 11.30 2.84 12.12
N GLU A 160 10.86 3.42 11.00
CA GLU A 160 10.59 4.87 10.93
C GLU A 160 9.26 5.21 11.60
N TRP A 161 8.21 4.41 11.40
CA TRP A 161 6.92 4.63 12.06
C TRP A 161 7.01 4.53 13.58
N GLU A 162 7.81 3.60 14.10
CA GLU A 162 8.05 3.39 15.55
C GLU A 162 8.59 4.63 16.27
N ARG A 163 9.20 5.58 15.53
CA ARG A 163 9.68 6.85 16.09
C ARG A 163 8.53 7.77 16.52
N HIS A 164 7.34 7.56 15.98
CA HIS A 164 6.17 8.43 16.15
C HIS A 164 4.89 7.68 16.52
N ALA A 165 4.86 6.36 16.36
CA ALA A 165 3.71 5.50 16.62
C ALA A 165 4.12 4.27 17.45
N ASN A 166 3.17 3.75 18.23
CA ASN A 166 3.31 2.45 18.87
C ASN A 166 3.04 1.35 17.84
N CYS A 167 4.06 0.63 17.38
CA CYS A 167 3.91 -0.46 16.42
C CYS A 167 3.87 -1.82 17.12
N LEU A 168 2.79 -2.57 16.91
CA LEU A 168 2.57 -3.91 17.44
C LEU A 168 2.50 -4.89 16.28
N ILE A 169 3.56 -5.69 16.11
CA ILE A 169 3.67 -6.65 15.00
C ILE A 169 3.54 -8.08 15.53
N THR A 170 2.72 -8.90 14.87
CA THR A 170 2.55 -10.32 15.18
C THR A 170 2.64 -11.18 13.93
N VAL A 171 3.03 -12.44 14.10
CA VAL A 171 2.93 -13.46 13.07
C VAL A 171 2.14 -14.67 13.54
N ASP A 172 1.36 -15.29 12.66
CA ASP A 172 0.62 -16.50 13.00
C ASP A 172 1.57 -17.68 13.26
N ARG A 173 2.67 -17.77 12.49
CA ARG A 173 3.66 -18.84 12.55
C ARG A 173 5.05 -18.28 12.77
N LYS A 174 5.66 -18.64 13.89
CA LYS A 174 7.04 -18.29 14.23
C LYS A 174 8.03 -18.95 13.25
N ALA A 175 9.05 -18.21 12.85
CA ALA A 175 10.21 -18.70 12.12
C ALA A 175 11.51 -18.40 12.90
N PRO A 176 12.64 -19.07 12.60
CA PRO A 176 13.93 -18.73 13.18
C PRO A 176 14.25 -17.24 13.02
N GLY A 177 14.74 -16.60 14.09
CA GLY A 177 15.03 -15.16 14.10
C GLY A 177 13.86 -14.26 14.50
N TRP A 178 12.60 -14.75 14.52
CA TRP A 178 11.46 -13.96 14.99
C TRP A 178 11.41 -13.89 16.52
N ASN A 179 11.43 -12.67 17.07
CA ASN A 179 11.35 -12.40 18.51
C ASN A 179 10.11 -11.57 18.90
N GLY A 180 9.25 -11.21 17.95
CA GLY A 180 8.02 -10.45 18.19
C GLY A 180 6.85 -11.32 18.66
N HIS A 181 5.65 -10.75 18.63
CA HIS A 181 4.43 -11.44 19.05
C HIS A 181 4.07 -12.60 18.12
N VAL A 182 3.34 -13.59 18.65
CA VAL A 182 2.86 -14.74 17.89
C VAL A 182 1.37 -14.93 18.16
N GLY A 183 0.58 -14.99 17.08
CA GLY A 183 -0.88 -15.03 17.12
C GLY A 183 -1.51 -14.12 16.07
N VAL A 184 -2.83 -14.19 15.95
CA VAL A 184 -3.60 -13.32 15.04
C VAL A 184 -3.65 -11.88 15.56
N VAL A 185 -3.82 -10.89 14.68
CA VAL A 185 -3.76 -9.45 15.03
C VAL A 185 -4.66 -9.05 16.20
N THR A 186 -5.80 -9.71 16.38
CA THR A 186 -6.77 -9.42 17.44
C THR A 186 -6.24 -9.72 18.84
N THR A 187 -5.20 -10.55 18.99
CA THR A 187 -4.59 -10.83 20.30
C THR A 187 -3.75 -9.68 20.81
N LEU A 188 -3.48 -8.66 19.99
CA LEU A 188 -2.73 -7.47 20.37
C LEU A 188 -3.63 -6.32 20.86
N LEU A 189 -4.94 -6.45 20.71
CA LEU A 189 -5.93 -5.41 21.06
C LEU A 189 -6.59 -5.62 22.43
N THR A 190 -6.02 -6.50 23.25
CA THR A 190 -6.56 -6.92 24.55
C THR A 190 -6.04 -6.09 25.70
#